data_AF-A0AAW0FKM7-F1
#
_entry.id   AF-A0AAW0FKM7-F1
#
_cell.length_a   1.000
_cell.length_b   1.000
_cell.length_c   1.000
_cell.angle_alpha   90.00
_cell.angle_beta   90.00
_cell.angle_gamma   90.00
#
_symmetry.space_group_name_H-M   'P 1'
#
loop_
_entity.id
_entity.type
_entity.pdbx_description
1 polymer ?
#
loop_
_entity_poly.entity_id
_entity_poly.type
_entity_poly.pdbx_seq_one_letter_code
_entity_poly.pdbx_strand_id
1 'polypeptide(L)'
;MVPLGTLLTPQQSSLYGFSSETLSDLRKFRFASGRATKMQAIIYTIDKESYDIRKDDEATVYESIEELVEDLPDNSPRYVLLSYPFKLPDGRLKNPLVLIYWRPPTSLANQMLYAGAVEQFREKAGVSKLLEFQEEEDFEDIEDQLQ
;
A
#
# COMPACT_ATOMS: atom_id res chain seq x y z
N MET A 1 48.61 16.06 -4.18
CA MET A 1 47.76 15.29 -5.11
C MET A 1 47.07 14.21 -4.29
N VAL A 2 45.86 14.50 -3.79
CA VAL A 2 45.07 13.62 -2.92
C VAL A 2 43.91 13.09 -3.77
N PRO A 3 43.61 11.78 -3.79
CA PRO A 3 42.59 11.26 -4.68
C PRO A 3 41.20 11.70 -4.22
N LEU A 4 40.38 12.02 -5.21
CA LEU A 4 38.98 12.42 -5.11
C LEU A 4 38.20 11.30 -4.42
N GLY A 5 37.69 11.56 -3.22
CA GLY A 5 36.84 10.63 -2.49
C GLY A 5 35.59 10.33 -3.31
N THR A 6 35.38 9.05 -3.64
CA THR A 6 34.08 8.56 -4.11
C THR A 6 33.05 8.94 -3.06
N LEU A 7 32.08 9.77 -3.44
CA LEU A 7 30.89 10.01 -2.64
C LEU A 7 30.20 8.66 -2.47
N LEU A 8 30.37 8.08 -1.28
CA LEU A 8 29.52 6.99 -0.83
C LEU A 8 28.11 7.56 -0.73
N THR A 9 27.28 7.30 -1.73
CA THR A 9 25.84 7.43 -1.59
C THR A 9 25.49 6.60 -0.35
N PRO A 10 24.85 7.17 0.69
CA PRO A 10 24.38 6.36 1.79
C PRO A 10 23.41 5.34 1.20
N GLN A 11 23.82 4.07 1.18
CA GLN A 11 22.92 2.96 0.99
C GLN A 11 21.93 3.07 2.15
N GLN A 12 20.76 3.65 1.92
CA GLN A 12 19.69 3.55 2.89
C GLN A 12 19.45 2.06 3.08
N SER A 13 19.95 1.51 4.19
CA SER A 13 19.59 0.18 4.64
C SER A 13 18.08 0.24 4.83
N SER A 14 17.33 -0.38 3.92
CA SER A 14 15.89 -0.39 4.04
C SER A 14 15.57 -1.23 5.27
N LEU A 15 15.06 -0.60 6.33
CA LEU A 15 14.83 -1.24 7.64
C LEU A 15 13.90 -2.44 7.54
N TYR A 16 13.06 -2.48 6.51
CA TYR A 16 12.06 -3.51 6.29
C TYR A 16 12.43 -4.38 5.10
N GLY A 17 12.22 -5.68 5.22
CA GLY A 17 12.52 -6.62 4.15
C GLY A 17 11.36 -6.77 3.16
N PHE A 18 11.69 -7.11 1.92
CA PHE A 18 10.73 -7.51 0.90
C PHE A 18 11.25 -8.79 0.27
N SER A 19 10.54 -9.89 0.47
CA SER A 19 10.89 -11.15 -0.17
C SER A 19 10.78 -11.04 -1.69
N SER A 20 11.47 -11.93 -2.41
CA SER A 20 11.35 -12.03 -3.86
C SER A 20 9.90 -12.28 -4.30
N GLU A 21 9.14 -13.01 -3.49
CA GLU A 21 7.71 -13.27 -3.66
C GLU A 21 6.88 -11.99 -3.50
N THR A 22 7.05 -11.23 -2.42
CA THR A 22 6.38 -9.94 -2.20
C THR A 22 6.64 -8.99 -3.37
N LEU A 23 7.90 -8.85 -3.80
CA LEU A 23 8.26 -8.00 -4.95
C LEU A 23 7.68 -8.51 -6.27
N SER A 24 7.52 -9.83 -6.43
CA SER A 24 6.87 -10.44 -7.59
C SER A 24 5.38 -10.10 -7.60
N ASP A 25 4.72 -10.22 -6.45
CA ASP A 25 3.29 -10.00 -6.30
C ASP A 25 2.91 -8.53 -6.46
N LEU A 26 3.66 -7.59 -5.88
CA LEU A 26 3.47 -6.15 -6.11
C LEU A 26 3.55 -5.81 -7.60
N ARG A 27 4.53 -6.39 -8.31
CA ARG A 27 4.68 -6.18 -9.76
C ARG A 27 3.52 -6.78 -10.55
N LYS A 28 3.14 -8.03 -10.25
CA LYS A 28 2.01 -8.71 -10.91
C LYS A 28 0.71 -7.91 -10.71
N PHE A 29 0.44 -7.51 -9.47
CA PHE A 29 -0.75 -6.73 -9.14
C PHE A 29 -0.80 -5.44 -9.95
N ARG A 30 0.28 -4.64 -9.96
CA ARG A 30 0.36 -3.40 -10.74
C ARG A 30 0.07 -3.60 -12.23
N PHE A 31 0.58 -4.66 -12.84
CA PHE A 31 0.38 -4.91 -14.28
C PHE A 31 -0.97 -5.53 -14.62
N ALA A 32 -1.52 -6.36 -13.73
CA ALA A 32 -2.81 -7.02 -13.94
C ALA A 32 -3.98 -6.05 -13.70
N SER A 33 -3.93 -5.31 -12.59
CA SER A 33 -5.00 -4.41 -12.16
C SER A 33 -5.20 -3.19 -13.07
N GLY A 34 -4.16 -2.73 -13.76
CA GLY A 34 -4.23 -1.59 -14.68
C GLY A 34 -5.22 -1.74 -15.84
N ARG A 35 -5.71 -2.96 -16.13
CA ARG A 35 -6.75 -3.23 -17.13
C ARG A 35 -8.05 -3.77 -16.54
N ALA A 36 -8.14 -3.89 -15.22
CA ALA A 36 -9.33 -4.38 -14.54
C ALA A 36 -10.48 -3.38 -14.71
N THR A 37 -11.69 -3.91 -14.80
CA THR A 37 -12.94 -3.13 -14.88
C THR A 37 -13.63 -2.98 -13.53
N LYS A 38 -13.17 -3.70 -12.52
CA LYS A 38 -13.57 -3.58 -11.13
C LYS A 38 -12.38 -3.16 -10.30
N MET A 39 -12.64 -2.58 -9.13
CA MET A 39 -11.57 -2.34 -8.18
C MET A 39 -10.90 -3.66 -7.78
N GLN A 40 -9.62 -3.57 -7.46
CA GLN A 40 -8.86 -4.67 -6.90
C GLN A 40 -8.05 -4.15 -5.73
N ALA A 41 -8.04 -4.86 -4.62
CA ALA A 41 -7.19 -4.53 -3.48
C ALA A 41 -6.50 -5.76 -2.91
N ILE A 42 -5.34 -5.54 -2.28
CA ILE A 42 -4.63 -6.56 -1.48
C ILE A 42 -4.12 -5.89 -0.20
N ILE A 43 -4.36 -6.53 0.94
CA ILE A 43 -3.87 -6.11 2.24
C ILE A 43 -2.46 -6.69 2.48
N TYR A 44 -1.57 -5.83 2.98
CA TYR A 44 -0.22 -6.17 3.41
C TYR A 44 0.01 -5.74 4.86
N THR A 45 0.88 -6.50 5.51
CA THR A 45 1.23 -6.39 6.92
C THR A 45 2.75 -6.45 7.11
N ILE A 46 3.24 -6.06 8.29
CA ILE A 46 4.63 -6.22 8.69
C ILE A 46 4.73 -7.41 9.64
N ASP A 47 5.53 -8.41 9.27
CA ASP A 47 5.95 -9.46 10.18
C ASP A 47 6.82 -8.84 11.29
N LYS A 48 6.40 -8.98 12.55
CA LYS A 48 7.06 -8.29 13.67
C LYS A 48 8.35 -8.97 14.12
N GLU A 49 8.59 -10.20 13.69
CA GLU A 49 9.80 -10.95 14.03
C GLU A 49 10.88 -10.68 12.98
N SER A 50 10.54 -10.81 11.70
CA SER A 50 11.50 -10.63 10.60
C SER A 50 11.59 -9.21 10.06
N TYR A 51 10.61 -8.34 10.38
CA TYR A 51 10.43 -7.01 9.76
C TYR A 51 10.20 -7.07 8.24
N ASP A 52 9.81 -8.23 7.71
CA ASP A 52 9.40 -8.35 6.31
C ASP A 52 8.00 -7.83 6.10
N ILE A 53 7.82 -7.11 5.00
CA ILE A 53 6.51 -6.79 4.46
C ILE A 53 6.02 -7.97 3.62
N ARG A 54 4.83 -8.46 3.97
CA ARG A 54 4.17 -9.60 3.33
C ARG A 54 2.69 -9.33 3.17
N LYS A 55 2.02 -10.11 2.33
CA LYS A 55 0.55 -10.12 2.29
C LYS A 55 0.01 -10.49 3.66
N ASP A 56 -1.12 -9.91 4.05
CA ASP A 56 -1.84 -10.41 5.20
C ASP A 56 -2.21 -11.90 4.96
N ASP A 57 -2.29 -12.69 6.03
CA ASP A 57 -2.48 -14.14 5.91
C ASP A 57 -3.88 -14.45 5.33
N GLU A 58 -4.85 -13.56 5.54
CA GLU A 58 -6.19 -13.61 4.97
C GLU A 58 -6.30 -12.89 3.61
N ALA A 59 -5.22 -12.27 3.13
CA ALA A 59 -5.27 -11.41 1.96
C ALA A 59 -5.63 -12.19 0.68
N THR A 60 -6.83 -11.89 0.19
CA THR A 60 -7.28 -12.24 -1.16
C THR A 60 -7.19 -11.01 -2.09
N VAL A 61 -7.62 -11.17 -3.34
CA VAL A 61 -7.86 -10.01 -4.21
C VAL A 61 -9.31 -9.59 -3.98
N TYR A 62 -9.50 -8.53 -3.21
CA TYR A 62 -10.82 -7.94 -2.96
C TYR A 62 -11.32 -7.25 -4.24
N GLU A 63 -12.60 -7.42 -4.58
CA GLU A 63 -13.23 -6.78 -5.75
C GLU A 63 -14.27 -5.72 -5.38
N SER A 64 -14.47 -5.47 -4.08
CA SER A 64 -15.41 -4.50 -3.53
C SER A 64 -14.82 -3.81 -2.29
N ILE A 65 -15.33 -2.61 -1.97
CA ILE A 65 -14.91 -1.87 -0.77
C ILE A 65 -15.49 -2.52 0.48
N GLU A 66 -16.71 -3.04 0.38
CA GLU A 66 -17.42 -3.69 1.47
C GLU A 66 -16.64 -4.90 1.99
N GLU A 67 -16.26 -5.83 1.11
CA GLU A 67 -15.44 -6.99 1.51
C GLU A 67 -14.06 -6.58 2.04
N LEU A 68 -13.46 -5.52 1.47
CA LEU A 68 -12.17 -5.01 1.92
C LEU A 68 -12.26 -4.47 3.36
N VAL A 69 -13.31 -3.70 3.65
CA VAL A 69 -13.52 -3.08 4.96
C VAL A 69 -13.83 -4.12 6.02
N GLU A 70 -14.65 -5.13 5.71
CA GLU A 70 -14.97 -6.24 6.64
C GLU A 70 -13.74 -6.99 7.15
N ASP A 71 -12.68 -7.10 6.33
CA ASP A 71 -11.43 -7.79 6.66
C ASP A 71 -10.35 -6.84 7.23
N LEU A 72 -10.57 -5.52 7.24
CA LEU A 72 -9.62 -4.59 7.84
C LEU A 72 -9.68 -4.67 9.36
N PRO A 73 -8.53 -4.80 10.05
CA PRO A 73 -8.53 -4.95 11.49
C PRO A 73 -8.73 -3.61 12.21
N ASP A 74 -9.59 -3.58 13.24
CA ASP A 74 -9.88 -2.39 14.05
C ASP A 74 -8.75 -1.95 14.98
N ASN A 75 -7.71 -2.78 15.15
CA ASN A 75 -6.72 -2.63 16.22
C ASN A 75 -5.26 -2.65 15.75
N SER A 76 -5.03 -2.72 14.44
CA SER A 76 -3.68 -2.77 13.90
C SER A 76 -3.59 -2.12 12.52
N PRO A 77 -2.46 -1.46 12.18
CA PRO A 77 -2.36 -0.77 10.91
C PRO A 77 -2.17 -1.79 9.78
N ARG A 78 -2.53 -1.38 8.57
CA ARG A 78 -2.33 -2.16 7.33
C ARG A 78 -1.94 -1.28 6.17
N TYR A 79 -1.34 -1.90 5.16
CA TYR A 79 -1.14 -1.30 3.85
C TYR A 79 -2.11 -1.94 2.87
N VAL A 80 -2.96 -1.15 2.24
CA VAL A 80 -3.82 -1.64 1.16
C VAL A 80 -3.29 -1.12 -0.16
N LEU A 81 -2.88 -2.02 -1.03
CA LEU A 81 -2.56 -1.68 -2.41
C LEU A 81 -3.84 -1.76 -3.22
N LEU A 82 -4.36 -0.61 -3.65
CA LEU A 82 -5.66 -0.47 -4.31
C LEU A 82 -5.50 0.00 -5.74
N SER A 83 -6.15 -0.70 -6.68
CA SER A 83 -6.43 -0.21 -8.03
C SER A 83 -7.92 0.03 -8.16
N TYR A 84 -8.33 1.24 -8.53
CA TYR A 84 -9.74 1.63 -8.48
C TYR A 84 -10.22 2.24 -9.80
N PRO A 85 -10.73 1.45 -10.76
CA PRO A 85 -11.23 1.98 -12.02
C PRO A 85 -12.54 2.75 -11.81
N PHE A 86 -12.58 4.01 -12.24
CA PHE A 86 -13.78 4.86 -12.21
C PHE A 86 -13.85 5.79 -13.42
N LYS A 87 -15.01 6.41 -13.61
CA LYS A 87 -15.27 7.32 -14.73
C LYS A 87 -15.37 8.75 -14.22
N LEU A 88 -14.52 9.63 -14.75
CA LEU A 88 -14.58 11.06 -14.44
C LEU A 88 -15.86 11.69 -14.99
N PRO A 89 -16.28 12.88 -14.48
CA PRO A 89 -17.48 13.58 -14.98
C PRO A 89 -17.46 13.87 -16.48
N ASP A 90 -16.28 14.06 -17.07
CA ASP A 90 -16.07 14.27 -18.52
C ASP A 90 -16.13 12.96 -19.34
N GLY A 91 -16.29 11.83 -18.68
CA GLY A 91 -16.43 10.51 -19.26
C GLY A 91 -15.14 9.74 -19.50
N ARG A 92 -13.97 10.31 -19.20
CA ARG A 92 -12.69 9.57 -19.27
C ARG A 92 -12.63 8.50 -18.18
N LEU A 93 -12.06 7.35 -18.54
CA LEU A 93 -11.76 6.29 -17.58
C LEU A 93 -10.43 6.59 -16.89
N LYS A 94 -10.41 6.45 -15.58
CA LYS A 94 -9.22 6.52 -14.73
C LYS A 94 -9.11 5.22 -13.96
N ASN A 95 -7.89 4.74 -13.74
CA ASN A 95 -7.63 3.59 -12.89
C ASN A 95 -6.33 3.84 -12.11
N PRO A 96 -6.37 4.70 -11.07
CA PRO A 96 -5.22 4.96 -10.23
C PRO A 96 -4.87 3.69 -9.44
N LEU A 97 -3.57 3.46 -9.32
CA LEU A 97 -2.99 2.55 -8.34
C LEU A 97 -2.51 3.40 -7.16
N VAL A 98 -3.04 3.15 -5.97
CA VAL A 98 -2.78 3.91 -4.75
C VAL A 98 -2.42 2.99 -3.58
N LEU A 99 -1.79 3.58 -2.58
CA LEU A 99 -1.49 2.94 -1.31
C LEU A 99 -2.38 3.60 -0.28
N ILE A 100 -3.23 2.82 0.37
CA ILE A 100 -3.96 3.27 1.57
C ILE A 100 -3.18 2.76 2.77
N TYR A 101 -2.81 3.69 3.65
CA TYR A 101 -2.26 3.39 4.95
C TYR A 101 -3.42 3.40 5.96
N TRP A 102 -3.96 2.21 6.23
CA TRP A 102 -5.00 1.99 7.23
C TRP A 102 -4.41 2.07 8.62
N ARG A 103 -4.98 2.92 9.48
CA ARG A 103 -4.50 3.25 10.82
C ARG A 103 -5.66 3.45 11.77
N PRO A 104 -6.28 2.38 12.24
CA PRO A 104 -7.38 2.53 13.16
C PRO A 104 -6.86 3.20 14.45
N PRO A 105 -7.63 4.12 15.06
CA PRO A 105 -7.17 4.93 16.19
C PRO A 105 -6.82 4.10 17.43
N THR A 106 -7.36 2.87 17.53
CA THR A 106 -7.09 1.97 18.65
C THR A 106 -5.73 1.25 18.57
N SER A 107 -4.99 1.41 17.45
CA SER A 107 -3.69 0.77 17.22
C SER A 107 -2.53 1.46 17.95
N LEU A 108 -2.44 1.33 19.27
CA LEU A 108 -1.43 2.02 20.08
C LEU A 108 0.00 1.44 19.94
N ALA A 109 0.15 0.13 19.74
CA ALA A 109 1.45 -0.55 19.86
C ALA A 109 2.29 -0.58 18.57
N ASN A 110 1.68 -0.42 17.39
CA ASN A 110 2.36 -0.68 16.11
C ASN A 110 2.38 0.52 15.15
N GLN A 111 1.79 1.66 15.51
CA GLN A 111 1.71 2.82 14.61
C GLN A 111 3.09 3.30 14.14
N MET A 112 4.07 3.40 15.05
CA MET A 112 5.43 3.81 14.69
C MET A 112 6.12 2.82 13.74
N LEU A 113 5.90 1.52 13.94
CA LEU A 113 6.48 0.47 13.10
C LEU A 113 6.02 0.61 11.65
N TYR A 114 4.72 0.83 11.45
CA TYR A 114 4.15 1.01 10.11
C TYR A 114 4.50 2.39 9.54
N ALA A 115 4.45 3.46 10.35
CA ALA A 115 4.83 4.79 9.88
C ALA A 115 6.28 4.83 9.35
N GLY A 116 7.20 4.06 9.94
CA GLY A 116 8.58 3.94 9.46
C GLY A 116 8.75 3.20 8.12
N ALA A 117 7.79 2.35 7.75
CA ALA A 117 7.84 1.50 6.57
C ALA A 117 7.05 2.05 5.37
N VAL A 118 6.12 2.97 5.58
CA VAL A 118 5.12 3.38 4.57
C VAL A 118 5.75 3.89 3.27
N GLU A 119 6.77 4.75 3.34
CA GLU A 119 7.44 5.28 2.14
C GLU A 119 8.24 4.22 1.41
N GLN A 120 8.87 3.29 2.15
CA GLN A 120 9.56 2.17 1.55
C GLN A 120 8.57 1.25 0.82
N PHE A 121 7.42 0.96 1.42
CA PHE A 121 6.35 0.20 0.78
C PHE A 121 5.89 0.89 -0.50
N ARG A 122 5.58 2.18 -0.43
CA ARG A 122 5.12 2.99 -1.56
C ARG A 122 6.10 2.97 -2.73
N GLU A 123 7.40 3.11 -2.45
CA GLU A 123 8.46 3.00 -3.45
C GLU A 123 8.48 1.61 -4.11
N LYS A 124 8.46 0.53 -3.32
CA LYS A 124 8.51 -0.85 -3.84
C LYS A 124 7.26 -1.26 -4.59
N ALA A 125 6.09 -0.77 -4.18
CA ALA A 125 4.83 -0.95 -4.89
C ALA A 125 4.76 -0.12 -6.19
N GLY A 126 5.62 0.91 -6.32
CA GLY A 126 5.66 1.79 -7.48
C GLY A 126 4.43 2.69 -7.57
N VAL A 127 3.97 3.17 -6.40
CA VAL A 127 2.74 3.94 -6.24
C VAL A 127 3.07 5.41 -5.97
N SER A 128 2.38 6.33 -6.65
CA SER A 128 2.60 7.77 -6.47
C SER A 128 1.67 8.42 -5.45
N LYS A 129 0.51 7.84 -5.14
CA LYS A 129 -0.49 8.43 -4.24
C LYS A 129 -0.64 7.59 -2.98
N LEU A 130 -0.51 8.26 -1.84
CA LEU A 130 -0.73 7.71 -0.50
C LEU A 130 -2.00 8.36 0.07
N LEU A 131 -2.89 7.54 0.60
CA LEU A 131 -4.07 7.96 1.36
C LEU A 131 -3.92 7.42 2.79
N GLU A 132 -4.27 8.21 3.80
CA GLU A 132 -4.18 7.78 5.21
C GLU A 132 -5.60 7.66 5.78
N PHE A 133 -6.07 6.43 6.00
CA PHE A 133 -7.43 6.15 6.47
C PHE A 133 -7.40 5.64 7.90
N GLN A 134 -8.40 6.01 8.68
CA GLN A 134 -8.53 5.69 10.10
C GLN A 134 -9.87 5.03 10.43
N GLU A 135 -10.89 5.27 9.61
CA GLU A 135 -12.25 4.76 9.79
C GLU A 135 -12.87 4.31 8.46
N GLU A 136 -13.93 3.52 8.52
CA GLU A 136 -14.57 2.93 7.34
C GLU A 136 -15.16 4.01 6.43
N GLU A 137 -15.63 5.11 7.02
CA GLU A 137 -16.21 6.27 6.34
C GLU A 137 -15.21 6.96 5.40
N ASP A 138 -13.90 6.82 5.65
CA ASP A 138 -12.86 7.35 4.73
C ASP A 138 -12.94 6.72 3.32
N PHE A 139 -13.52 5.52 3.20
CA PHE A 139 -13.72 4.83 1.93
C PHE A 139 -14.95 5.32 1.14
N GLU A 140 -15.92 5.97 1.78
CA GLU A 140 -17.15 6.41 1.11
C GLU A 140 -16.86 7.46 0.01
N ASP A 141 -15.90 8.36 0.25
CA ASP A 141 -15.52 9.44 -0.66
C ASP A 141 -14.26 9.13 -1.50
N ILE A 142 -13.96 7.84 -1.70
CA ILE A 142 -12.70 7.43 -2.31
C ILE A 142 -12.48 8.00 -3.71
N GLU A 143 -13.51 8.14 -4.55
CA GLU A 143 -13.38 8.69 -5.89
C GLU A 143 -12.91 10.15 -5.88
N ASP A 144 -13.43 10.97 -4.97
CA ASP A 144 -13.05 12.37 -4.80
C ASP A 144 -11.61 12.50 -4.33
N GLN A 145 -11.22 11.61 -3.41
CA GLN A 145 -9.82 11.50 -3.01
C GLN A 145 -8.91 11.03 -4.13
N LEU A 146 -9.44 10.34 -5.15
CA LEU A 146 -8.70 9.77 -6.26
C LEU A 146 -8.65 10.65 -7.51
N GLN A 147 -9.36 11.78 -7.58
CA GLN A 147 -9.36 12.70 -8.72
C GLN A 147 -7.97 13.25 -9.08
#